data_AF-A0A395IRQ1-F1
#
_entry.id   AF-A0A395IRQ1-F1
#
_cell.length_a   1.000
_cell.length_b   1.000
_cell.length_c   1.000
_cell.angle_alpha   90.00
_cell.angle_beta   90.00
_cell.angle_gamma   90.00
#
_symmetry.space_group_name_H-M   'P 1'
#
loop_
_entity.id
_entity.type
_entity.pdbx_description
1 polymer ?
#
loop_
_entity_poly.entity_id
_entity_poly.type
_entity_poly.pdbx_seq_one_letter_code
_entity_poly.pdbx_strand_id
1 'polypeptide(L)'
;MGVPRKPSTNRSACGQYTVVPWHQGITGNKAADSLADAGAKSDIVDPGPTAQPTISGIGSIARSLAHNVTSGWWRKNEPTLSGGYRKRQLDYALKEPMELKLSRPTLHRLLALRSRHGDFEAYHKRFKHGDAETHCPCGKAKTPEHLVFCEISVRRFHSWPLKPVRPPTTAREGHDYIQRLLALPQEFERFVTTTRYFTFCNREPNGIPNSARPSATPDPPSFPLYPPPPPLLPASPRSLI
;
A
#
# COMPACT_ATOMS: atom_id res chain seq x y z
N MET A 1 -37.35 -3.23 -78.58
CA MET A 1 -38.04 -2.48 -77.49
C MET A 1 -37.17 -2.59 -76.25
N GLY A 2 -36.26 -1.63 -76.05
CA GLY A 2 -35.28 -1.67 -74.96
C GLY A 2 -35.86 -1.18 -73.65
N VAL A 3 -35.74 -2.00 -72.60
CA VAL A 3 -36.16 -1.66 -71.24
C VAL A 3 -35.27 -0.51 -70.71
N PRO A 4 -35.83 0.60 -70.18
CA PRO A 4 -35.02 1.65 -69.58
C PRO A 4 -34.42 1.15 -68.27
N ARG A 5 -33.09 1.22 -68.16
CA ARG A 5 -32.37 0.90 -66.92
C ARG A 5 -32.71 1.94 -65.86
N LYS A 6 -33.11 1.48 -64.66
CA LYS A 6 -33.24 2.33 -63.47
C LYS A 6 -31.89 3.02 -63.17
N PRO A 7 -31.86 4.31 -62.80
CA PRO A 7 -30.62 4.93 -62.34
C PRO A 7 -30.18 4.26 -61.03
N SER A 8 -28.92 3.84 -60.98
CA SER A 8 -28.34 3.22 -59.79
C SER A 8 -28.28 4.25 -58.65
N THR A 9 -29.00 4.00 -57.57
CA THR A 9 -28.78 4.65 -56.28
C THR A 9 -27.49 4.11 -55.68
N ASN A 10 -26.35 4.63 -56.15
CA ASN A 10 -25.05 4.45 -55.52
C ASN A 10 -24.41 5.82 -55.35
N ARG A 11 -24.91 6.56 -54.37
CA ARG A 11 -24.16 7.67 -53.76
C ARG A 11 -23.96 7.31 -52.31
N SER A 12 -22.82 6.70 -52.02
CA SER A 12 -22.19 6.85 -50.71
C SER A 12 -22.17 8.33 -50.39
N ALA A 13 -22.99 8.77 -49.45
CA ALA A 13 -22.88 10.10 -48.89
C ALA A 13 -21.60 10.13 -48.05
N CYS A 14 -20.47 10.33 -48.73
CA CYS A 14 -19.21 10.64 -48.09
C CYS A 14 -19.36 12.07 -47.54
N GLY A 15 -19.68 12.18 -46.25
CA GLY A 15 -19.75 13.46 -45.58
C GLY A 15 -18.38 14.14 -45.65
N GLN A 16 -18.33 15.32 -46.25
CA GLN A 16 -17.16 16.19 -46.15
C GLN A 16 -17.23 16.91 -44.80
N TYR A 17 -16.14 16.86 -44.03
CA TYR A 17 -15.99 17.65 -42.81
C TYR A 17 -14.93 18.71 -43.01
N THR A 18 -15.14 19.87 -42.41
CA THR A 18 -14.18 20.99 -42.44
C THR A 18 -14.01 21.49 -41.01
N VAL A 19 -12.77 21.64 -40.58
CA VAL A 19 -12.45 22.24 -39.28
C VAL A 19 -12.52 23.76 -39.42
N VAL A 20 -13.37 24.41 -38.64
CA VAL A 20 -13.54 25.86 -38.63
C VAL A 20 -12.81 26.49 -37.45
N PRO A 21 -12.14 27.64 -37.62
CA PRO A 21 -11.48 28.36 -36.54
C PRO A 21 -12.45 28.83 -35.45
N TRP A 22 -12.00 28.70 -34.21
CA TRP A 22 -12.73 29.09 -33.01
C TRP A 22 -12.93 30.63 -32.95
N HIS A 23 -14.14 31.08 -32.58
CA HIS A 23 -14.51 32.48 -32.33
C HIS A 23 -14.30 33.52 -33.46
N GLN A 24 -14.12 33.12 -34.73
CA GLN A 24 -13.93 34.05 -35.86
C GLN A 24 -15.20 34.71 -36.42
N GLY A 25 -16.31 34.76 -35.67
CA GLY A 25 -17.51 35.44 -36.20
C GLY A 25 -18.40 34.60 -37.11
N ILE A 26 -18.03 33.36 -37.44
CA ILE A 26 -18.80 32.50 -38.36
C ILE A 26 -20.17 32.19 -37.74
N THR A 27 -21.24 32.66 -38.37
CA THR A 27 -22.61 32.59 -37.85
C THR A 27 -23.05 31.18 -37.49
N GLY A 28 -22.76 30.19 -38.34
CA GLY A 28 -23.11 28.78 -38.07
C GLY A 28 -22.35 28.19 -36.88
N ASN A 29 -21.05 28.48 -36.75
CA ASN A 29 -20.25 28.01 -35.62
C ASN A 29 -20.67 28.69 -34.31
N LYS A 30 -20.97 29.99 -34.35
CA LYS A 30 -21.48 30.73 -33.18
C LYS A 30 -22.86 30.24 -32.74
N ALA A 31 -23.75 29.92 -33.68
CA ALA A 31 -25.05 29.36 -33.37
C ALA A 31 -24.92 27.97 -32.75
N ALA A 32 -24.05 27.11 -33.31
CA ALA A 32 -23.77 25.78 -32.75
C ALA A 32 -23.17 25.87 -31.34
N ASP A 33 -22.21 26.77 -31.14
CA ASP A 33 -21.58 27.03 -29.84
C ASP A 33 -22.58 27.56 -28.81
N SER A 34 -23.42 28.52 -29.20
CA SER A 34 -24.50 29.04 -28.35
C SER A 34 -25.52 27.96 -27.97
N LEU A 35 -25.84 27.03 -28.88
CA LEU A 35 -26.75 25.92 -28.59
C LEU A 35 -26.09 24.87 -27.69
N ALA A 36 -24.80 24.59 -27.88
CA ALA A 36 -24.04 23.69 -27.02
C ALA A 36 -23.91 24.25 -25.59
N ASP A 37 -23.62 25.54 -25.45
CA ASP A 37 -23.55 26.25 -24.16
C ASP A 37 -24.93 26.31 -23.48
N ALA A 38 -26.00 26.56 -24.23
CA ALA A 38 -27.37 26.48 -23.71
C ALA A 38 -27.74 25.07 -23.24
N GLY A 39 -27.34 24.03 -23.98
CA GLY A 39 -27.52 22.63 -23.57
C GLY A 39 -26.72 22.28 -22.30
N ALA A 40 -25.47 22.72 -22.21
CA ALA A 40 -24.61 22.50 -21.04
C ALA A 40 -25.12 23.21 -19.77
N LYS A 41 -25.78 24.37 -19.93
CA LYS A 41 -26.40 25.14 -18.84
C LYS A 41 -27.85 24.72 -18.55
N SER A 42 -28.43 23.83 -19.33
CA SER A 42 -29.79 23.36 -19.09
C SER A 42 -29.79 22.32 -17.97
N ASP A 43 -30.71 22.48 -17.00
CA ASP A 43 -30.97 21.47 -15.97
C ASP A 43 -31.77 20.26 -16.51
N ILE A 44 -32.04 20.26 -17.83
CA ILE A 44 -32.77 19.21 -18.53
C ILE A 44 -31.82 18.05 -18.79
N VAL A 45 -31.73 17.15 -17.83
CA VAL A 45 -31.10 15.85 -18.00
C VAL A 45 -32.04 14.98 -18.82
N ASP A 46 -31.67 14.60 -20.05
CA ASP A 46 -32.40 13.59 -20.81
C ASP A 46 -32.50 12.31 -19.94
N PRO A 47 -33.71 11.88 -19.52
CA PRO A 47 -33.88 10.69 -18.67
C PRO A 47 -33.59 9.38 -19.42
N GLY A 48 -33.09 9.46 -20.65
CA GLY A 48 -32.61 8.35 -21.45
C GLY A 48 -31.49 7.52 -20.77
N PRO A 49 -31.03 6.45 -21.44
CA PRO A 49 -30.06 5.49 -20.89
C PRO A 49 -28.74 6.12 -20.38
N THR A 50 -28.42 7.32 -20.84
CA THR A 50 -27.26 8.13 -20.43
C THR A 50 -27.40 8.75 -19.03
N ALA A 51 -28.61 8.87 -18.49
CA ALA A 51 -28.85 9.31 -17.11
C ALA A 51 -28.71 8.19 -16.07
N GLN A 52 -28.65 6.92 -16.51
CA GLN A 52 -28.46 5.79 -15.62
C GLN A 52 -27.01 5.75 -15.12
N PRO A 53 -26.78 5.51 -13.81
CA PRO A 53 -25.43 5.41 -13.29
C PRO A 53 -24.72 4.23 -13.95
N THR A 54 -23.54 4.50 -14.53
CA THR A 54 -22.73 3.46 -15.14
C THR A 54 -22.32 2.40 -14.10
N ILE A 55 -22.10 1.16 -14.53
CA ILE A 55 -21.59 0.08 -13.66
C ILE A 55 -20.31 0.55 -12.92
N SER A 56 -19.43 1.28 -13.62
CA SER A 56 -18.23 1.91 -13.05
C SER A 56 -18.57 2.94 -11.97
N GLY A 57 -19.59 3.78 -12.20
CA GLY A 57 -20.08 4.77 -11.24
C GLY A 57 -20.65 4.13 -9.98
N ILE A 58 -21.53 3.14 -10.12
CA ILE A 58 -22.08 2.36 -9.01
C ILE A 58 -20.94 1.70 -8.21
N GLY A 59 -19.98 1.08 -8.91
CA GLY A 59 -18.82 0.46 -8.28
C GLY A 59 -17.95 1.46 -7.51
N SER A 60 -17.78 2.68 -8.03
CA SER A 60 -17.05 3.74 -7.33
C SER A 60 -17.78 4.19 -6.06
N ILE A 61 -19.11 4.36 -6.12
CA ILE A 61 -19.92 4.69 -4.94
C ILE A 61 -19.81 3.59 -3.88
N ALA A 62 -19.94 2.33 -4.28
CA ALA A 62 -19.82 1.19 -3.37
C ALA A 62 -18.45 1.13 -2.68
N ARG A 63 -17.35 1.34 -3.42
CA ARG A 63 -16.00 1.42 -2.86
C ARG A 63 -15.85 2.57 -1.87
N SER A 64 -16.37 3.75 -2.21
CA SER A 64 -16.33 4.93 -1.32
C SER A 64 -17.11 4.70 -0.03
N LEU A 65 -18.30 4.09 -0.11
CA LEU A 65 -19.09 3.73 1.07
C LEU A 65 -18.36 2.71 1.95
N ALA A 66 -17.82 1.65 1.37
CA ALA A 66 -17.04 0.64 2.10
C ALA A 66 -15.81 1.26 2.78
N HIS A 67 -15.08 2.13 2.06
CA HIS A 67 -13.96 2.88 2.61
C HIS A 67 -14.39 3.72 3.82
N ASN A 68 -15.45 4.52 3.69
CA ASN A 68 -15.93 5.41 4.76
C ASN A 68 -16.38 4.64 6.01
N VAL A 69 -17.13 3.54 5.84
CA VAL A 69 -17.56 2.69 6.96
C VAL A 69 -16.35 2.11 7.68
N THR A 70 -15.39 1.60 6.92
CA THR A 70 -14.23 0.91 7.50
C THR A 70 -13.25 1.88 8.16
N SER A 71 -12.96 3.03 7.55
CA SER A 71 -12.18 4.10 8.18
C SER A 71 -12.87 4.65 9.42
N GLY A 72 -14.19 4.79 9.40
CA GLY A 72 -14.98 5.19 10.56
C GLY A 72 -14.89 4.18 11.71
N TRP A 73 -14.93 2.87 11.40
CA TRP A 73 -14.68 1.82 12.38
C TRP A 73 -13.25 1.89 12.93
N TRP A 74 -12.23 2.04 12.09
CA TRP A 74 -10.84 2.13 12.54
C TRP A 74 -10.62 3.30 13.50
N ARG A 75 -11.10 4.50 13.16
CA ARG A 75 -10.98 5.69 14.02
C ARG A 75 -11.64 5.53 15.39
N LYS A 76 -12.72 4.73 15.49
CA LYS A 76 -13.38 4.42 16.77
C LYS A 76 -12.56 3.43 17.61
N ASN A 77 -11.82 2.52 16.97
CA ASN A 77 -11.07 1.45 17.63
C ASN A 77 -9.59 1.80 17.89
N GLU A 78 -8.98 2.66 17.09
CA GLU A 78 -7.57 3.07 17.27
C GLU A 78 -7.24 3.53 18.71
N PRO A 79 -8.11 4.29 19.42
CA PRO A 79 -7.84 4.69 20.80
C PRO A 79 -7.89 3.54 21.80
N THR A 80 -8.52 2.40 21.47
CA THR A 80 -8.58 1.22 22.36
C THR A 80 -7.32 0.36 22.27
N LEU A 81 -6.47 0.59 21.26
CA LEU A 81 -5.17 -0.07 21.14
C LEU A 81 -4.25 0.30 22.31
N SER A 82 -3.44 -0.66 22.74
CA SER A 82 -2.42 -0.42 23.75
C SER A 82 -1.41 0.62 23.26
N GLY A 83 -0.78 1.35 24.19
CA GLY A 83 0.14 2.43 23.85
C GLY A 83 1.30 1.99 22.94
N GLY A 84 1.70 0.72 22.99
CA GLY A 84 2.70 0.14 22.08
C GLY A 84 2.23 0.06 20.63
N TYR A 85 0.97 -0.32 20.40
CA TYR A 85 0.39 -0.37 19.04
C TYR A 85 0.08 1.02 18.51
N ARG A 86 -0.39 1.94 19.36
CA ARG A 86 -0.66 3.34 18.96
C ARG A 86 0.60 4.07 18.50
N LYS A 87 1.74 3.83 19.17
CA LYS A 87 3.05 4.36 18.75
C LYS A 87 3.50 3.89 17.36
N ARG A 88 2.95 2.77 16.86
CA ARG A 88 3.31 2.22 15.56
C ARG A 88 2.52 2.86 14.40
N GLN A 89 1.55 3.73 14.69
CA GLN A 89 0.74 4.48 13.72
C GLN A 89 0.34 3.59 12.52
N LEU A 90 -0.28 2.45 12.83
CA LEU A 90 -0.72 1.53 11.79
C LEU A 90 -1.96 2.11 11.14
N ASP A 91 -1.85 2.55 9.89
CA ASP A 91 -3.02 2.92 9.11
C ASP A 91 -3.80 1.68 8.70
N TYR A 92 -5.12 1.76 8.79
CA TYR A 92 -5.98 0.76 8.20
C TYR A 92 -6.09 1.00 6.69
N ALA A 93 -5.46 0.15 5.90
CA ALA A 93 -5.52 0.20 4.45
C ALA A 93 -6.20 -1.06 3.88
N LEU A 94 -7.20 -0.88 3.01
CA LEU A 94 -7.81 -1.98 2.24
C LEU A 94 -6.92 -2.45 1.09
N LYS A 95 -6.04 -1.57 0.61
CA LYS A 95 -5.09 -1.89 -0.45
C LYS A 95 -3.94 -2.70 0.12
N GLU A 96 -3.52 -3.70 -0.64
CA GLU A 96 -2.34 -4.49 -0.31
C GLU A 96 -1.11 -3.58 -0.09
N PRO A 97 -0.46 -3.64 1.08
CA PRO A 97 0.69 -2.81 1.39
C PRO A 97 1.91 -3.27 0.58
N MET A 98 2.78 -2.32 0.24
CA MET A 98 3.95 -2.58 -0.61
C MET A 98 4.97 -3.53 0.06
N GLU A 99 4.98 -3.61 1.39
CA GLU A 99 5.77 -4.59 2.15
C GLU A 99 5.51 -6.03 1.71
N LEU A 100 4.30 -6.38 1.28
CA LEU A 100 3.94 -7.75 0.89
C LEU A 100 4.56 -8.19 -0.45
N LYS A 101 5.08 -7.24 -1.23
CA LYS A 101 5.84 -7.54 -2.45
C LYS A 101 7.27 -7.99 -2.16
N LEU A 102 7.74 -7.84 -0.92
CA LEU A 102 9.08 -8.28 -0.51
C LEU A 102 9.17 -9.80 -0.49
N SER A 103 10.37 -10.31 -0.71
CA SER A 103 10.66 -11.72 -0.42
C SER A 103 10.34 -12.04 1.05
N ARG A 104 9.79 -13.23 1.30
CA ARG A 104 9.39 -13.68 2.65
C ARG A 104 10.48 -13.48 3.73
N PRO A 105 11.78 -13.78 3.47
CA PRO A 105 12.84 -13.53 4.45
C PRO A 105 13.05 -12.06 4.76
N THR A 106 12.95 -11.18 3.76
CA THR A 106 13.11 -9.73 3.93
C THR A 106 11.91 -9.14 4.67
N LEU A 107 10.68 -9.54 4.30
CA LEU A 107 9.47 -9.14 5.01
C LEU A 107 9.53 -9.52 6.49
N HIS A 108 9.96 -10.75 6.79
CA HIS A 108 10.13 -11.20 8.18
C HIS A 108 11.06 -10.28 8.97
N ARG A 109 12.21 -9.89 8.39
CA ARG A 109 13.20 -8.99 9.02
C ARG A 109 12.66 -7.56 9.21
N LEU A 110 11.91 -7.06 8.23
CA LEU A 110 11.25 -5.75 8.31
C LEU A 110 10.27 -5.72 9.49
N LEU A 111 9.41 -6.75 9.59
CA LEU A 111 8.44 -6.88 10.67
C LEU A 111 9.13 -7.07 12.02
N ALA A 112 10.21 -7.86 12.08
CA ALA A 112 11.03 -8.03 13.28
C ALA A 112 11.57 -6.69 13.80
N LEU A 113 12.15 -5.87 12.93
CA LEU A 113 12.66 -4.54 13.29
C LEU A 113 11.55 -3.59 13.75
N ARG A 114 10.42 -3.52 13.01
CA ARG A 114 9.28 -2.66 13.37
C ARG A 114 8.65 -3.06 14.72
N SER A 115 8.55 -4.36 14.97
CA SER A 115 7.96 -4.88 16.20
C SER A 115 8.95 -5.00 17.36
N ARG A 116 10.26 -4.84 17.09
CA ARG A 116 11.37 -5.17 17.99
C ARG A 116 11.29 -6.60 18.52
N HIS A 117 10.85 -7.51 17.66
CA HIS A 117 10.63 -8.92 17.94
C HIS A 117 11.52 -9.77 17.04
N GLY A 118 11.86 -10.99 17.45
CA GLY A 118 12.71 -11.89 16.67
C GLY A 118 14.07 -12.08 17.33
N ASP A 119 15.11 -12.22 16.50
CA ASP A 119 16.48 -12.52 16.92
C ASP A 119 17.20 -11.28 17.50
N PHE A 120 16.64 -10.73 18.57
CA PHE A 120 17.21 -9.62 19.34
C PHE A 120 17.40 -10.03 20.80
N GLU A 121 18.48 -9.54 21.40
CA GLU A 121 18.86 -9.88 22.76
C GLU A 121 17.73 -9.61 23.77
N ALA A 122 17.07 -8.45 23.66
CA ALA A 122 15.99 -8.06 24.57
C ALA A 122 14.81 -9.05 24.55
N TYR A 123 14.51 -9.63 23.39
CA TYR A 123 13.45 -10.63 23.25
C TYR A 123 13.86 -11.95 23.92
N HIS A 124 15.04 -12.47 23.58
CA HIS A 124 15.53 -13.73 24.15
C HIS A 124 15.72 -13.64 25.68
N LYS A 125 16.19 -12.51 26.21
CA LYS A 125 16.27 -12.26 27.66
C LYS A 125 14.91 -12.29 28.33
N ARG A 126 13.90 -11.65 27.73
CA ARG A 126 12.53 -11.60 28.29
C ARG A 126 11.90 -12.99 28.37
N PHE A 127 12.13 -13.84 27.38
CA PHE A 127 11.55 -15.19 27.29
C PHE A 127 12.50 -16.32 27.75
N LYS A 128 13.70 -15.98 28.25
CA LYS A 128 14.70 -16.92 28.78
C LYS A 128 15.09 -18.04 27.81
N HIS A 129 15.27 -17.70 26.53
CA HIS A 129 15.81 -18.65 25.55
C HIS A 129 17.31 -18.85 25.80
N GLY A 130 17.71 -20.03 26.28
CA GLY A 130 19.10 -20.33 26.67
C GLY A 130 20.05 -20.68 25.52
N ASP A 131 19.51 -21.12 24.38
CA ASP A 131 20.27 -21.54 23.19
C ASP A 131 20.41 -20.43 22.14
N ALA A 132 19.89 -19.23 22.42
CA ALA A 132 19.84 -18.17 21.43
C ALA A 132 21.14 -17.37 21.34
N GLU A 133 21.66 -17.23 20.12
CA GLU A 133 22.79 -16.35 19.84
C GLU A 133 22.35 -14.89 19.88
N THR A 134 22.55 -14.23 21.02
CA THR A 134 22.14 -12.83 21.21
C THR A 134 23.17 -11.81 20.74
N HIS A 135 24.35 -12.24 20.28
CA HIS A 135 25.42 -11.36 19.83
C HIS A 135 25.62 -11.45 18.31
N CYS A 136 25.91 -10.30 17.72
CA CYS A 136 26.35 -10.20 16.35
C CYS A 136 27.79 -10.73 16.23
N PRO A 137 28.22 -11.30 15.09
CA PRO A 137 29.62 -11.67 14.87
C PRO A 137 30.64 -10.55 15.07
N CYS A 138 30.21 -9.28 15.10
CA CYS A 138 31.08 -8.16 15.48
C CYS A 138 31.24 -7.99 17.01
N GLY A 139 30.72 -8.92 17.82
CA GLY A 139 30.83 -8.95 19.29
C GLY A 139 29.83 -8.09 20.06
N LYS A 140 28.93 -7.36 19.39
CA LYS A 140 27.93 -6.50 20.06
C LYS A 140 26.58 -7.20 20.17
N ALA A 141 25.79 -6.86 21.20
CA ALA A 141 24.43 -7.36 21.35
C ALA A 141 23.56 -7.04 20.13
N LYS A 142 22.72 -8.01 19.71
CA LYS A 142 21.73 -7.83 18.65
C LYS A 142 20.61 -6.93 19.16
N THR A 143 20.67 -5.64 18.81
CA THR A 143 19.56 -4.70 18.99
C THR A 143 18.98 -4.32 17.63
N PRO A 144 17.72 -3.86 17.55
CA PRO A 144 17.14 -3.35 16.31
C PRO A 144 17.99 -2.25 15.66
N GLU A 145 18.59 -1.39 16.50
CA GLU A 145 19.43 -0.28 16.06
C GLU A 145 20.84 -0.74 15.64
N HIS A 146 21.32 -1.89 16.11
CA HIS A 146 22.67 -2.38 15.85
C HIS A 146 22.97 -2.52 14.35
N LEU A 147 21.97 -2.82 13.52
CA LEU A 147 22.09 -3.00 12.08
C LEU A 147 22.83 -1.85 11.36
N VAL A 148 22.67 -0.60 11.81
CA VAL A 148 23.34 0.58 11.20
C VAL A 148 24.66 0.94 11.89
N PHE A 149 24.94 0.37 13.05
CA PHE A 149 26.21 0.57 13.77
C PHE A 149 27.17 -0.62 13.64
N CYS A 150 26.70 -1.71 13.05
CA CYS A 150 27.48 -2.92 12.87
C CYS A 150 28.57 -2.70 11.83
N GLU A 151 29.78 -3.13 12.15
CA GLU A 151 30.92 -3.04 11.25
C GLU A 151 30.66 -3.76 9.91
N ILE A 152 29.93 -4.87 9.94
CA ILE A 152 29.54 -5.64 8.74
C ILE A 152 28.75 -4.77 7.77
N SER A 153 27.84 -3.94 8.28
CA SER A 153 27.04 -3.01 7.50
C SER A 153 27.85 -1.79 7.07
N VAL A 154 28.61 -1.19 8.00
CA VAL A 154 29.37 0.05 7.78
C VAL A 154 30.50 -0.14 6.75
N ARG A 155 31.12 -1.32 6.66
CA ARG A 155 32.09 -1.64 5.59
C ARG A 155 31.52 -1.45 4.19
N ARG A 156 30.19 -1.53 4.03
CA ARG A 156 29.47 -1.33 2.75
C ARG A 156 28.70 -0.01 2.70
N PHE A 157 29.08 0.96 3.54
CA PHE A 157 28.40 2.25 3.65
C PHE A 157 28.24 2.97 2.31
N HIS A 158 29.24 2.87 1.42
CA HIS A 158 29.21 3.49 0.10
C HIS A 158 27.99 3.10 -0.75
N SER A 159 27.46 1.88 -0.54
CA SER A 159 26.32 1.31 -1.27
C SER A 159 25.01 1.32 -0.48
N TRP A 160 24.95 2.00 0.68
CA TRP A 160 23.69 2.08 1.43
C TRP A 160 22.62 2.85 0.63
N PRO A 161 21.36 2.39 0.65
CA PRO A 161 20.25 3.18 0.15
C PRO A 161 20.00 4.39 1.06
N LEU A 162 19.42 5.47 0.52
CA LEU A 162 19.15 6.72 1.25
C LEU A 162 20.37 7.23 2.04
N LYS A 163 21.58 7.01 1.50
CA LYS A 163 22.85 7.12 2.21
C LYS A 163 23.00 8.49 2.89
N PRO A 164 23.24 8.55 4.21
CA PRO A 164 23.59 9.80 4.88
C PRO A 164 25.00 10.26 4.48
N VAL A 165 25.39 11.49 4.84
CA VAL A 165 26.74 12.02 4.50
C VAL A 165 27.86 11.17 5.11
N ARG A 166 27.63 10.68 6.32
CA ARG A 166 28.51 9.78 7.07
C ARG A 166 27.69 8.68 7.75
N PRO A 167 28.31 7.56 8.13
CA PRO A 167 27.64 6.56 8.96
C PRO A 167 27.04 7.19 10.21
N PRO A 168 25.84 6.74 10.65
CA PRO A 168 25.26 7.18 11.90
C PRO A 168 26.22 6.91 13.07
N THR A 169 26.42 7.91 13.93
CA THR A 169 27.28 7.77 15.13
C THR A 169 26.48 7.85 16.42
N THR A 170 25.30 8.49 16.39
CA THR A 170 24.42 8.62 17.54
C THR A 170 23.20 7.72 17.42
N ALA A 171 22.63 7.30 18.56
CA ALA A 171 21.42 6.49 18.59
C ALA A 171 20.25 7.16 17.86
N ARG A 172 20.13 8.49 17.94
CA ARG A 172 19.10 9.27 17.25
C ARG A 172 19.27 9.21 15.73
N GLU A 173 20.48 9.47 15.23
CA GLU A 173 20.78 9.37 13.80
C GLU A 173 20.49 7.97 13.24
N GLY A 174 20.88 6.94 14.00
CA GLY A 174 20.62 5.56 13.61
C GLY A 174 19.14 5.22 13.59
N HIS A 175 18.40 5.66 14.60
CA HIS A 175 16.95 5.49 14.67
C HIS A 175 16.25 6.19 13.49
N ASP A 176 16.58 7.45 13.22
CA ASP A 176 15.98 8.25 12.15
C ASP A 176 16.26 7.65 10.76
N TYR A 177 17.46 7.09 10.56
CA TYR A 177 17.79 6.36 9.33
C TYR A 177 16.99 5.05 9.23
N ILE A 178 16.90 4.26 10.29
CA ILE A 178 16.12 3.01 10.30
C ILE A 178 14.64 3.30 10.02
N GLN A 179 14.06 4.34 10.61
CA GLN A 179 12.65 4.70 10.34
C GLN A 179 12.43 5.03 8.86
N ARG A 180 13.30 5.85 8.25
CA ARG A 180 13.24 6.15 6.82
C ARG A 180 13.41 4.90 5.95
N LEU A 181 14.30 4.01 6.36
CA LEU A 181 14.55 2.75 5.65
C LEU A 181 13.34 1.82 5.71
N LEU A 182 12.72 1.66 6.89
CA LEU A 182 11.55 0.79 7.09
C LEU A 182 10.27 1.36 6.44
N ALA A 183 10.20 2.67 6.22
CA ALA A 183 9.10 3.31 5.50
C ALA A 183 9.10 3.00 3.99
N LEU A 184 10.25 2.60 3.42
CA LEU A 184 10.40 2.27 2.01
C LEU A 184 10.85 0.80 1.84
N PRO A 185 9.91 -0.13 1.61
CA PRO A 185 10.20 -1.57 1.61
C PRO A 185 11.33 -1.97 0.65
N GLN A 186 11.37 -1.37 -0.55
CA GLN A 186 12.39 -1.64 -1.55
C GLN A 186 13.79 -1.18 -1.12
N GLU A 187 13.88 -0.04 -0.43
CA GLU A 187 15.15 0.44 0.10
C GLU A 187 15.62 -0.45 1.25
N PHE A 188 14.71 -0.92 2.11
CA PHE A 188 15.05 -1.92 3.12
C PHE A 188 15.61 -3.20 2.50
N GLU A 189 14.99 -3.72 1.43
CA GLU A 189 15.49 -4.90 0.72
C GLU A 189 16.88 -4.67 0.11
N ARG A 190 17.08 -3.52 -0.54
CA ARG A 190 18.41 -3.11 -1.06
C ARG A 190 19.44 -3.05 0.05
N PHE A 191 19.11 -2.46 1.20
CA PHE A 191 20.01 -2.39 2.34
C PHE A 191 20.42 -3.78 2.82
N VAL A 192 19.44 -4.67 3.05
CA VAL A 192 19.70 -6.03 3.55
C VAL A 192 20.53 -6.84 2.56
N THR A 193 20.23 -6.71 1.27
CA THR A 193 20.94 -7.41 0.18
C THR A 193 22.38 -6.93 0.08
N THR A 194 22.59 -5.61 0.04
CA THR A 194 23.91 -5.00 -0.11
C THR A 194 24.77 -5.24 1.13
N THR A 195 24.27 -4.95 2.33
CA THR A 195 25.06 -5.08 3.56
C THR A 195 25.34 -6.54 3.92
N ARG A 196 24.46 -7.45 3.49
CA ARG A 196 24.45 -8.87 3.88
C ARG A 196 24.42 -9.06 5.40
N TYR A 197 24.01 -8.05 6.16
CA TYR A 197 24.06 -8.03 7.62
C TYR A 197 23.40 -9.29 8.22
N PHE A 198 22.15 -9.56 7.85
CA PHE A 198 21.41 -10.72 8.34
C PHE A 198 21.91 -12.06 7.76
N THR A 199 22.67 -12.06 6.67
CA THR A 199 23.34 -13.28 6.20
C THR A 199 24.51 -13.64 7.10
N PHE A 200 25.22 -12.65 7.65
CA PHE A 200 26.32 -12.89 8.58
C PHE A 200 25.85 -13.12 10.01
N CYS A 201 24.87 -12.33 10.48
CA CYS A 201 24.38 -12.42 11.87
C CYS A 201 23.57 -13.68 12.16
N ASN A 202 23.09 -14.37 11.13
CA ASN A 202 22.32 -15.61 11.25
C ASN A 202 23.13 -16.83 10.80
N ARG A 203 24.47 -16.71 10.67
CA ARG A 203 25.33 -17.88 10.44
C ARG A 203 25.45 -18.66 11.74
N GLU A 204 24.79 -19.81 11.78
CA GLU A 204 25.13 -20.90 12.69
C GLU A 204 26.59 -21.32 12.45
N PRO A 205 27.36 -21.70 13.49
CA PRO A 205 28.70 -22.25 13.32
C PRO A 205 28.73 -23.51 12.43
N ASN A 206 27.58 -24.17 12.21
CA ASN A 206 27.47 -25.45 11.50
C ASN A 206 26.60 -25.42 10.23
N GLY A 207 26.54 -24.31 9.49
CA GLY A 207 26.12 -24.31 8.08
C GLY A 207 24.67 -24.70 7.74
N ILE A 208 23.80 -24.99 8.71
CA ILE A 208 22.38 -25.25 8.47
C ILE A 208 21.63 -23.90 8.43
N PRO A 209 20.98 -23.53 7.31
CA PRO A 209 20.15 -22.34 7.26
C PRO A 209 18.92 -22.49 8.14
N ASN A 210 18.61 -21.43 8.90
CA ASN A 210 17.49 -21.32 9.86
C ASN A 210 16.08 -21.57 9.24
N SER A 211 15.98 -21.77 7.92
CA SER A 211 14.75 -22.16 7.23
C SER A 211 14.33 -23.62 7.47
N ALA A 212 15.19 -24.44 8.08
CA ALA A 212 14.95 -25.87 8.28
C ALA A 212 14.62 -26.28 9.74
N ARG A 213 14.61 -25.36 10.72
CA ARG A 213 14.13 -25.70 12.07
C ARG A 213 12.60 -25.69 12.04
N PRO A 214 11.89 -26.82 12.26
CA PRO A 214 10.48 -26.74 12.59
C PRO A 214 10.39 -25.83 13.80
N SER A 215 9.61 -24.76 13.66
CA SER A 215 9.31 -23.89 14.78
C SER A 215 8.77 -24.79 15.88
N ALA A 216 9.54 -25.03 16.93
CA ALA A 216 8.96 -25.38 18.21
C ALA A 216 8.20 -24.12 18.61
N THR A 217 6.98 -23.97 18.07
CA THR A 217 5.99 -23.03 18.57
C THR A 217 5.81 -23.42 20.03
N PRO A 218 6.25 -22.61 20.99
CA PRO A 218 5.60 -22.66 22.29
C PRO A 218 4.13 -22.37 22.00
N ASP A 219 3.22 -23.07 22.68
CA ASP A 219 1.79 -22.84 22.53
C ASP A 219 1.52 -21.33 22.52
N PRO A 220 0.75 -20.81 21.52
CA PRO A 220 0.42 -19.40 21.52
C PRO A 220 -0.25 -19.09 22.87
N PRO A 221 0.16 -18.01 23.57
CA PRO A 221 -0.54 -17.62 24.78
C PRO A 221 -2.02 -17.49 24.43
N SER A 222 -2.88 -18.17 25.19
CA SER A 222 -4.32 -18.20 24.96
C SER A 222 -4.84 -16.76 24.95
N PHE A 223 -5.04 -16.20 23.76
CA PHE A 223 -5.71 -14.92 23.62
C PHE A 223 -7.18 -15.13 24.01
N PRO A 224 -7.79 -14.26 24.82
CA PRO A 224 -9.22 -14.31 25.01
C PRO A 224 -9.87 -14.18 23.62
N LEU A 225 -10.68 -15.16 23.25
CA LEU A 225 -11.52 -15.13 22.06
C LEU A 225 -12.31 -13.83 22.09
N TYR A 226 -11.94 -12.86 21.24
CA TYR A 226 -12.76 -11.69 21.04
C TYR A 226 -14.11 -12.16 20.50
N PRO A 227 -15.24 -11.64 21.03
CA PRO A 227 -16.54 -12.00 20.51
C PRO A 227 -16.62 -11.64 19.02
N PRO A 228 -17.32 -12.45 18.20
CA PRO A 228 -17.50 -12.14 16.79
C PRO A 228 -18.14 -10.75 16.64
N PRO A 229 -17.81 -10.02 15.57
CA PRO A 229 -18.45 -8.73 15.31
C PRO A 229 -19.96 -8.92 15.23
N PRO A 230 -20.77 -7.99 15.78
CA PRO A 230 -22.21 -8.11 15.78
C PRO A 230 -22.71 -8.17 14.32
N PRO A 231 -23.76 -8.98 14.03
CA PRO A 231 -24.30 -9.10 12.69
C PRO A 231 -24.78 -7.73 12.20
N LEU A 232 -24.50 -7.43 10.93
CA LEU A 232 -24.99 -6.25 10.26
C LEU A 232 -26.52 -6.29 10.26
N LEU A 233 -27.14 -5.46 11.11
CA LEU A 233 -28.58 -5.31 11.10
C LEU A 233 -29.01 -4.69 9.76
N PRO A 234 -30.06 -5.23 9.11
CA PRO A 234 -30.60 -4.61 7.91
C PRO A 234 -31.13 -3.21 8.24
N ALA A 235 -30.88 -2.27 7.34
CA ALA A 235 -31.34 -0.89 7.48
C ALA A 235 -32.87 -0.87 7.65
N SER A 236 -33.32 -0.30 8.76
CA SER A 236 -34.74 -0.05 9.02
C SER A 236 -35.28 0.93 7.97
N PRO A 237 -36.41 0.64 7.31
CA PRO A 237 -36.99 1.57 6.34
C PRO A 237 -37.53 2.77 7.11
N ARG A 238 -36.87 3.93 6.96
CA ARG A 238 -37.44 5.20 7.41
C ARG A 238 -38.70 5.47 6.61
N SER A 239 -39.84 5.44 7.30
CA SER A 239 -41.12 5.94 6.84
C SER A 239 -40.97 7.38 6.34
N LEU A 240 -41.35 7.61 5.09
CA LEU A 240 -41.61 8.93 4.54
C LEU A 240 -42.97 9.40 5.06
N ILE A 241 -42.96 10.44 5.91
CA ILE A 241 -44.01 11.47 5.98
C ILE A 241 -43.25 12.80 6.11
#